data_AF-A0A0K1S3Y9-F1
#
_entry.id   AF-A0A0K1S3Y9-F1
#
_cell.length_a   1.000
_cell.length_b   1.000
_cell.length_c   1.000
_cell.angle_alpha   90.00
_cell.angle_beta   90.00
_cell.angle_gamma   90.00
#
_symmetry.space_group_name_H-M   'P 1'
#
loop_
_entity.id
_entity.type
_entity.pdbx_description
1 polymer ?
#
loop_
_entity_poly.entity_id
_entity_poly.type
_entity_poly.pdbx_seq_one_letter_code
_entity_poly.pdbx_strand_id
1 'polypeptide(L)'
;MNDPLNKKNTMAQGQGFGFGLGKIKELQDAFQKAQQVQQGAKVLQEELENMEIPGQSENGFVTVYLSGNQEPRGIEIDPALLSQDLEIVAESILEAMKVAYSASTETMRAKMEELTSGLNIPSM
;
A
#
# COMPACT_ATOMS: atom_id res chain seq x y z
N MET A 1 34.20 -67.28 30.24
CA MET A 1 32.98 -67.28 29.41
C MET A 1 32.11 -66.15 29.95
N ASN A 2 31.98 -65.04 29.21
CA ASN A 2 31.03 -63.97 29.54
C ASN A 2 30.18 -63.66 28.30
N ASP A 3 28.92 -63.39 28.63
CA ASP A 3 27.65 -63.46 27.91
C ASP A 3 27.48 -62.46 26.73
N PRO A 4 26.89 -62.85 25.58
CA PRO A 4 26.68 -61.99 24.43
C PRO A 4 25.33 -61.24 24.43
N LEU A 5 25.04 -60.36 25.40
CA LEU A 5 23.77 -59.59 25.40
C LEU A 5 23.88 -58.13 25.88
N ASN A 6 24.86 -57.37 25.39
CA ASN A 6 24.80 -55.91 25.51
C ASN A 6 25.26 -55.21 24.22
N LYS A 7 24.41 -55.21 23.20
CA LYS A 7 24.54 -54.28 22.06
C LYS A 7 23.34 -53.36 22.01
N LYS A 8 23.63 -52.09 22.35
CA LYS A 8 23.02 -50.86 21.82
C LYS A 8 21.51 -50.76 21.93
N ASN A 9 21.06 -50.17 23.03
CA ASN A 9 19.89 -49.30 22.99
C ASN A 9 20.39 -47.85 22.92
N THR A 10 20.76 -47.42 21.72
CA THR A 10 21.21 -46.05 21.45
C THR A 10 20.02 -45.25 20.92
N MET A 11 19.54 -44.33 21.74
CA MET A 11 18.75 -43.13 21.40
C MET A 11 17.45 -43.32 20.61
N ALA A 12 16.35 -43.44 21.35
CA ALA A 12 15.04 -42.96 20.92
C ALA A 12 14.58 -41.90 21.94
N GLN A 13 15.19 -40.71 21.91
CA GLN A 13 14.75 -39.56 22.70
C GLN A 13 14.00 -38.62 21.76
N GLY A 14 12.71 -38.40 22.06
CA GLY A 14 11.74 -37.75 21.20
C GLY A 14 12.13 -36.33 20.76
N GLN A 15 12.27 -36.17 19.46
CA GLN A 15 12.18 -34.88 18.77
C GLN A 15 11.05 -35.03 17.75
N GLY A 16 9.86 -34.47 18.03
CA GLY A 16 8.73 -34.63 17.09
C GLY A 16 7.42 -33.92 17.43
N PHE A 17 7.24 -33.40 18.65
CA PHE A 17 5.95 -32.79 19.06
C PHE A 17 5.97 -31.26 19.27
N GLY A 18 7.15 -30.63 19.31
CA GLY A 18 7.28 -29.17 19.45
C GLY A 18 7.35 -28.39 18.13
N PHE A 19 7.72 -29.05 17.03
CA PHE A 19 8.01 -28.40 15.74
C PHE A 19 6.75 -28.13 14.89
N GLY A 20 5.61 -28.77 15.22
CA GLY A 20 4.34 -28.61 14.51
C GLY A 20 3.42 -27.55 15.13
N LEU A 21 3.33 -27.50 16.46
CA LEU A 21 2.41 -26.60 17.17
C LEU A 21 2.80 -25.11 17.04
N GLY A 22 4.11 -24.80 17.08
CA GLY A 22 4.59 -23.42 16.88
C GLY A 22 4.28 -22.89 15.47
N LYS A 23 4.49 -23.74 14.46
CA LYS A 23 4.19 -23.39 13.05
C LYS A 23 2.70 -23.18 12.80
N ILE A 24 1.83 -23.96 13.44
CA ILE A 24 0.37 -23.78 13.32
C ILE A 24 -0.06 -22.42 13.89
N LYS A 25 0.51 -22.01 15.03
CA LYS A 25 0.22 -20.70 15.63
C LYS A 25 0.70 -19.54 14.75
N GLU A 26 1.93 -19.61 14.25
CA GLU A 26 2.48 -18.60 13.32
C GLU A 26 1.62 -18.47 12.06
N LEU A 27 1.15 -19.60 11.51
CA LEU A 27 0.25 -19.61 10.35
C LEU A 27 -1.12 -19.01 10.68
N GLN A 28 -1.68 -19.29 11.85
CA GLN A 28 -2.95 -18.71 12.30
C GLN A 28 -2.84 -17.18 12.45
N ASP A 29 -1.77 -16.69 13.08
CA ASP A 29 -1.52 -15.27 13.26
C ASP A 29 -1.31 -14.57 11.90
N ALA A 30 -0.57 -15.19 10.98
CA ALA A 30 -0.37 -14.68 9.62
C ALA A 30 -1.69 -14.61 8.83
N PHE A 31 -2.55 -15.63 8.96
CA PHE A 31 -3.86 -15.65 8.31
C PHE A 31 -4.78 -14.54 8.83
N GLN A 32 -4.81 -14.32 10.15
CA GLN A 32 -5.61 -13.24 10.75
C GLN A 32 -5.14 -11.87 10.27
N LYS A 33 -3.83 -11.63 10.22
CA LYS A 33 -3.26 -10.39 9.69
C LYS A 33 -3.60 -10.20 8.21
N ALA A 34 -3.48 -11.25 7.39
CA ALA A 34 -3.83 -11.19 5.97
C ALA A 34 -5.31 -10.84 5.76
N GLN A 35 -6.21 -11.40 6.57
CA GLN A 35 -7.63 -11.03 6.53
C GLN A 35 -7.87 -9.56 6.88
N GLN A 36 -7.16 -9.03 7.88
CA GLN A 36 -7.25 -7.62 8.27
C GLN A 36 -6.76 -6.69 7.15
N VAL A 37 -5.61 -7.00 6.53
CA VAL A 37 -5.13 -6.28 5.34
C VAL A 37 -6.17 -6.33 4.23
N GLN A 38 -6.73 -7.51 3.93
CA GLN A 38 -7.68 -7.66 2.84
C GLN A 38 -8.94 -6.81 3.05
N GLN A 39 -9.47 -6.78 4.28
CA GLN A 39 -10.63 -5.96 4.60
C GLN A 39 -10.29 -4.46 4.58
N GLY A 40 -9.15 -4.07 5.17
CA GLY A 40 -8.70 -2.68 5.17
C GLY A 40 -8.38 -2.15 3.77
N ALA A 41 -7.85 -3.00 2.88
CA ALA A 41 -7.56 -2.62 1.49
C ALA A 41 -8.84 -2.31 0.70
N LYS A 42 -9.96 -3.00 0.99
CA LYS A 42 -11.26 -2.69 0.37
C LYS A 42 -11.78 -1.33 0.82
N VAL A 43 -11.74 -1.07 2.13
CA VAL A 43 -12.16 0.22 2.69
C VAL A 43 -11.26 1.34 2.17
N LEU A 44 -9.95 1.13 2.16
CA LEU A 44 -8.99 2.08 1.60
C LEU A 44 -9.27 2.36 0.12
N GLN A 45 -9.62 1.35 -0.67
CA GLN A 45 -9.97 1.56 -2.06
C GLN A 45 -11.20 2.47 -2.22
N GLU A 46 -12.24 2.24 -1.42
CA GLU A 46 -13.41 3.13 -1.40
C GLU A 46 -13.06 4.55 -0.94
N GLU A 47 -12.15 4.72 0.03
CA GLU A 47 -11.67 6.03 0.44
C GLU A 47 -10.92 6.75 -0.68
N LEU A 48 -9.95 6.08 -1.32
CA LEU A 48 -9.14 6.64 -2.41
C LEU A 48 -10.02 7.07 -3.59
N GLU A 49 -11.03 6.27 -3.90
CA GLU A 49 -12.01 6.57 -4.95
C GLU A 49 -12.73 7.89 -4.68
N ASN A 50 -13.14 8.15 -3.44
CA ASN A 50 -13.93 9.33 -3.08
C ASN A 50 -13.08 10.58 -2.78
N MET A 51 -11.76 10.50 -2.85
CA MET A 51 -10.89 11.66 -2.64
C MET A 51 -10.93 12.62 -3.84
N GLU A 52 -10.69 13.90 -3.56
CA GLU A 52 -10.39 14.93 -4.54
C GLU A 52 -9.08 15.61 -4.16
N ILE A 53 -8.03 15.28 -4.89
CA ILE A 53 -6.65 15.70 -4.64
C ILE A 53 -6.31 16.78 -5.67
N PRO A 54 -6.12 18.04 -5.24
CA PRO A 54 -5.79 19.14 -6.13
C PRO A 54 -4.31 19.15 -6.50
N GLY A 55 -4.02 19.54 -7.74
CA GLY A 55 -2.71 19.99 -8.18
C GLY A 55 -2.84 21.28 -8.97
N GLN A 56 -2.06 22.28 -8.58
CA GLN A 56 -2.11 23.62 -9.16
C GLN A 56 -0.87 23.87 -10.03
N SER A 57 -1.02 24.59 -11.14
CA SER A 57 0.11 25.13 -11.91
C SER A 57 0.88 26.18 -11.10
N GLU A 58 2.17 26.38 -11.38
CA GLU A 58 3.02 27.33 -10.65
C GLU A 58 2.52 28.77 -10.77
N ASN A 59 1.92 29.12 -11.90
CA ASN A 59 1.30 30.42 -12.13
C ASN A 59 -0.09 30.59 -11.48
N GLY A 60 -0.64 29.54 -10.88
CA GLY A 60 -1.93 29.56 -10.17
C GLY A 60 -3.17 29.56 -11.07
N PHE A 61 -3.01 29.53 -12.39
CA PHE A 61 -4.14 29.65 -13.32
C PHE A 61 -4.96 28.38 -13.51
N VAL A 62 -4.37 27.20 -13.27
CA VAL A 62 -5.07 25.91 -13.46
C VAL A 62 -4.96 25.09 -12.19
N THR A 63 -6.09 24.52 -11.77
CA THR A 63 -6.11 23.45 -10.75
C THR A 63 -6.77 22.22 -11.35
N VAL A 64 -6.10 21.07 -11.28
CA VAL A 64 -6.63 19.76 -11.69
C VAL A 64 -6.91 18.94 -10.44
N TYR A 65 -8.03 18.23 -10.43
CA TYR A 65 -8.44 17.36 -9.35
C TYR A 65 -8.40 15.91 -9.82
N LEU A 66 -7.67 15.06 -9.10
CA LEU A 66 -7.66 13.60 -9.29
C LEU A 66 -8.16 12.90 -8.03
N SER A 67 -8.68 11.68 -8.16
CA SER A 67 -8.90 10.81 -7.00
C SER A 67 -7.59 10.24 -6.46
N GLY A 68 -7.66 9.56 -5.30
CA GLY A 68 -6.57 8.74 -4.79
C GLY A 68 -6.23 7.53 -5.68
N ASN A 69 -7.12 7.19 -6.63
CA ASN A 69 -6.92 6.15 -7.66
C ASN A 69 -6.40 6.73 -8.99
N GLN A 70 -5.92 7.98 -8.98
CA GLN A 70 -5.45 8.71 -10.16
C GLN A 70 -6.54 8.93 -11.22
N GLU A 71 -7.82 8.80 -10.88
CA GLU A 71 -8.91 9.07 -11.81
C GLU A 71 -9.19 10.58 -11.89
N PRO A 72 -9.29 11.19 -13.08
CA PRO A 72 -9.65 12.59 -13.22
C PRO A 72 -11.05 12.92 -12.68
N ARG A 73 -11.13 13.97 -11.85
CA ARG A 73 -12.39 14.45 -11.25
C ARG A 73 -12.83 15.79 -11.83
N GLY A 74 -11.88 16.69 -12.11
CA GLY A 74 -12.22 18.00 -12.64
C GLY A 74 -11.02 18.89 -12.92
N ILE A 75 -11.31 20.05 -13.50
CA ILE A 75 -10.35 21.11 -13.77
C ILE A 75 -11.01 22.47 -13.51
N GLU A 76 -10.30 23.34 -12.82
CA GLU A 76 -10.63 24.75 -12.64
C GLU A 76 -9.61 25.60 -13.39
N ILE A 77 -10.11 26.61 -14.11
CA ILE A 77 -9.28 27.50 -14.93
C ILE A 77 -9.64 28.95 -14.58
N ASP A 78 -8.63 29.73 -14.20
CA ASP A 78 -8.78 31.17 -14.04
C ASP A 78 -9.05 31.84 -15.40
N PRO A 79 -10.09 32.69 -15.52
CA PRO A 79 -10.41 33.37 -16.77
C PRO A 79 -9.26 34.17 -17.39
N ALA A 80 -8.30 34.64 -16.59
CA ALA A 80 -7.11 35.34 -17.06
C ALA A 80 -6.25 34.46 -17.99
N LEU A 81 -6.29 33.14 -17.83
CA LEU A 81 -5.58 32.20 -18.69
C LEU A 81 -6.07 32.27 -20.16
N LEU A 82 -7.33 32.64 -20.38
CA LEU A 82 -7.92 32.73 -21.73
C LEU A 82 -7.32 33.87 -22.57
N SER A 83 -6.63 34.81 -21.92
CA SER A 83 -5.89 35.89 -22.59
C SER A 83 -4.41 35.58 -22.84
N GLN A 84 -3.93 34.41 -22.40
CA GLN A 84 -2.54 34.00 -22.58
C GLN A 84 -2.32 33.29 -23.92
N ASP A 85 -1.05 33.20 -24.33
CA ASP A 85 -0.66 32.42 -25.50
C ASP A 85 -0.93 30.92 -25.29
N LEU A 86 -1.26 30.21 -26.37
CA LEU A 86 -1.60 28.78 -26.35
C LEU A 86 -0.52 27.92 -25.68
N GLU A 87 0.75 28.31 -25.81
CA GLU A 87 1.88 27.63 -25.17
C GLU A 87 1.77 27.67 -23.64
N ILE A 88 1.48 28.86 -23.07
CA ILE A 88 1.30 29.04 -21.63
C ILE A 88 0.07 28.28 -21.14
N VAL A 89 -1.03 28.29 -21.90
CA VAL A 89 -2.23 27.52 -21.58
C VAL A 89 -1.92 26.03 -21.50
N ALA A 90 -1.23 25.48 -22.51
CA ALA A 90 -0.89 24.06 -22.56
C ALA A 90 0.10 23.67 -21.44
N GLU A 91 1.10 24.51 -21.17
CA GLU A 91 2.07 24.30 -20.10
C GLU A 91 1.40 24.28 -18.72
N SER A 92 0.51 25.25 -18.44
CA SER A 92 -0.19 25.36 -17.16
C SER A 92 -1.06 24.13 -16.88
N ILE A 93 -1.79 23.64 -17.89
CA ILE A 93 -2.60 22.43 -17.76
C ILE A 93 -1.72 21.21 -17.50
N LEU A 94 -0.65 21.04 -18.27
CA LEU A 94 0.27 19.91 -18.11
C LEU A 94 0.92 19.91 -16.73
N GLU A 95 1.31 21.07 -16.25
CA GLU A 95 1.91 21.23 -14.93
C GLU A 95 0.93 20.83 -13.81
N ALA A 96 -0.27 21.43 -13.80
CA ALA A 96 -1.30 21.11 -12.82
C ALA A 96 -1.63 19.60 -12.78
N MET A 97 -1.70 18.95 -13.96
CA MET A 97 -1.89 17.51 -14.06
C MET A 97 -0.74 16.71 -13.42
N LYS A 98 0.52 17.10 -13.66
CA LYS A 98 1.69 16.43 -13.08
C LYS A 98 1.72 16.56 -11.56
N VAL A 99 1.40 17.75 -11.04
CA VAL A 99 1.32 18.00 -9.60
C VAL A 99 0.22 17.14 -8.97
N ALA A 100 -0.99 17.13 -9.55
CA ALA A 100 -2.10 16.34 -9.04
C ALA A 100 -1.80 14.82 -9.09
N TYR A 101 -1.15 14.34 -10.16
CA TYR A 101 -0.72 12.95 -10.29
C TYR A 101 0.31 12.56 -9.23
N SER A 102 1.36 13.38 -9.03
CA SER A 102 2.36 13.13 -7.98
C SER A 102 1.68 13.04 -6.61
N ALA A 103 0.87 14.04 -6.26
CA ALA A 103 0.15 14.09 -5.00
C ALA A 103 -0.80 12.89 -4.82
N SER A 104 -1.52 12.48 -5.86
CA SER A 104 -2.40 11.30 -5.83
C SER A 104 -1.63 10.01 -5.58
N THR A 105 -0.53 9.78 -6.30
CA THR A 105 0.28 8.56 -6.14
C THR A 105 0.98 8.50 -4.78
N GLU A 106 1.47 9.64 -4.27
CA GLU A 106 2.05 9.76 -2.93
C GLU A 106 1.00 9.48 -1.86
N THR A 107 -0.22 10.02 -2.00
CA THR A 107 -1.34 9.78 -1.08
C THR A 107 -1.73 8.31 -1.04
N MET A 108 -1.87 7.67 -2.21
CA MET A 108 -2.15 6.24 -2.31
C MET A 108 -1.08 5.40 -1.60
N ARG A 109 0.19 5.70 -1.86
CA ARG A 109 1.32 4.99 -1.25
C ARG A 109 1.31 5.17 0.27
N ALA A 110 1.15 6.40 0.75
CA ALA A 110 1.15 6.72 2.18
C ALA A 110 0.03 5.97 2.92
N LYS A 111 -1.18 5.94 2.35
CA LYS A 111 -2.31 5.23 2.98
C LYS A 111 -2.14 3.71 2.96
N MET A 112 -1.53 3.14 1.93
CA MET A 112 -1.19 1.71 1.91
C MET A 112 -0.11 1.37 2.94
N GLU A 113 0.88 2.25 3.13
CA GLU A 113 1.92 2.11 4.16
C GLU A 113 1.32 2.21 5.57
N GLU A 114 0.37 3.12 5.79
CA GLU A 114 -0.38 3.22 7.05
C GLU A 114 -1.17 1.93 7.36
N LEU A 115 -1.89 1.38 6.36
CA LEU A 115 -2.66 0.15 6.50
C LEU A 115 -1.77 -1.05 6.89
N THR A 116 -0.56 -1.14 6.32
CA THR A 116 0.34 -2.29 6.53
C THR A 116 1.22 -2.14 7.78
N SER A 117 1.63 -0.92 8.12
CA SER A 117 2.40 -0.63 9.33
C SER A 117 1.60 -0.87 10.62
N GLY A 118 0.28 -0.56 10.62
CA GLY A 118 -0.61 -0.86 11.75
C GLY A 118 -0.71 -2.35 12.10
N LEU A 119 -0.29 -3.24 11.19
CA LEU A 119 -0.35 -4.69 11.33
C LEU A 119 1.02 -5.33 11.64
N ASN A 120 2.06 -4.51 11.83
CA ASN A 120 3.46 -4.94 11.94
C ASN A 120 3.83 -5.92 10.81
N ILE A 121 3.32 -5.70 9.61
CA ILE A 121 3.73 -6.45 8.43
C ILE A 121 5.01 -5.76 7.95
N PRO A 122 6.15 -6.45 7.90
CA PRO A 122 7.38 -5.86 7.36
C PRO A 122 7.09 -5.30 5.97
N SER A 123 7.53 -4.07 5.71
CA SER A 123 7.55 -3.53 4.35
C SER A 123 8.30 -4.52 3.46
N MET A 124 7.66 -4.97 2.37
CA MET A 124 8.33 -5.81 1.36
C MET A 124 9.40 -5.03 0.60
#